data_AF-A0A927PAY5-F1
#
_entry.id   AF-A0A927PAY5-F1
#
_cell.length_a   1.000
_cell.length_b   1.000
_cell.length_c   1.000
_cell.angle_alpha   90.00
_cell.angle_beta   90.00
_cell.angle_gamma   90.00
#
_symmetry.space_group_name_H-M   'P 1'
#
loop_
_entity.id
_entity.type
_entity.pdbx_description
1 polymer ?
#
loop_
_entity_poly.entity_id
_entity_poly.type
_entity_poly.pdbx_seq_one_letter_code
_entity_poly.pdbx_strand_id
1 'polypeptide(L)' 'MAIVKTIISGTAVVHIDDSCCAGVSKEEMERRWAEVDRVIWQINQNHARRMAEAEAAKQALQTPAD' A
#
# COMPACT_ATOMS: atom_id res chain seq x y z
N MET A 1 -3.25 -4.74 -23.03
CA MET A 1 -3.31 -4.12 -21.70
C MET A 1 -1.88 -3.85 -21.26
N ALA A 2 -1.45 -2.60 -21.34
CA ALA A 2 -0.09 -2.18 -21.00
C ALA A 2 -0.07 -1.49 -19.63
N ILE A 3 0.97 -1.75 -18.81
CA ILE A 3 1.18 -0.98 -17.57
C ILE A 3 1.60 0.44 -17.96
N VAL A 4 0.78 1.42 -17.58
CA VAL A 4 1.03 2.84 -17.83
C VAL A 4 1.72 3.50 -16.64
N LYS A 5 1.63 2.92 -15.44
CA LYS A 5 2.32 3.43 -14.25
C LYS A 5 2.57 2.33 -13.23
N THR A 6 3.72 2.40 -12.58
CA THR A 6 4.05 1.59 -11.40
C THR A 6 4.33 2.54 -10.24
N ILE A 7 3.70 2.29 -9.10
CA ILE A 7 3.96 3.01 -7.85
C ILE A 7 4.60 2.03 -6.87
N ILE A 8 5.76 2.39 -6.34
CA ILE A 8 6.45 1.65 -5.31
C ILE A 8 6.32 2.45 -4.02
N SER A 9 5.67 1.90 -3.00
CA SER A 9 5.43 2.60 -1.74
C SER A 9 5.60 1.66 -0.56
N GLY A 10 6.74 1.79 0.12
CA GLY A 10 7.09 0.99 1.29
C GLY A 10 7.01 -0.50 1.01
N THR A 11 5.89 -1.10 1.39
CA THR A 11 5.65 -2.55 1.33
C THR A 11 4.75 -2.98 0.18
N ALA A 12 4.23 -2.03 -0.60
CA ALA A 12 3.34 -2.29 -1.72
C ALA A 12 3.97 -1.86 -3.05
N VAL A 13 3.71 -2.67 -4.08
CA VAL A 13 3.92 -2.31 -5.48
C VAL A 13 2.55 -2.30 -6.15
N VAL A 14 2.17 -1.16 -6.73
CA VAL A 14 0.89 -0.98 -7.41
C VAL A 14 1.17 -0.78 -8.90
N HIS A 15 0.60 -1.65 -9.72
CA HIS A 15 0.63 -1.55 -11.17
C HIS A 15 -0.70 -1.03 -11.68
N ILE A 16 -0.63 -0.11 -12.63
CA ILE A 16 -1.79 0.57 -13.20
C ILE A 16 -1.69 0.42 -14.69
N ASP A 17 -2.72 -0.18 -15.28
CA ASP A 17 -2.80 -0.45 -16.70
C ASP A 17 -3.69 0.54 -17.45
N ASP A 18 -3.58 0.52 -18.77
CA ASP A 18 -4.29 1.39 -19.70
C ASP A 18 -5.82 1.38 -19.58
N SER A 19 -6.43 0.31 -19.04
CA SER A 19 -7.88 0.25 -18.83
C SER A 19 -8.39 1.26 -17.81
N CYS A 20 -7.54 1.73 -16.88
CA CYS A 20 -7.95 2.71 -15.89
C CYS A 20 -8.14 4.12 -16.47
N CYS A 21 -7.57 4.38 -17.65
CA CYS A 21 -7.56 5.68 -18.32
C CYS A 21 -8.44 5.71 -19.59
N ALA A 22 -8.87 4.55 -20.11
CA ALA A 22 -9.61 4.47 -21.35
C ALA A 22 -11.01 5.09 -21.24
N GLY A 23 -11.28 6.15 -22.02
CA GLY A 23 -12.60 6.81 -22.09
C GLY A 23 -12.97 7.64 -20.85
N VAL A 24 -11.99 7.97 -20.01
CA VAL A 24 -12.20 8.67 -18.73
C VAL A 24 -11.78 10.13 -18.85
N SER A 25 -12.50 11.05 -18.21
CA SER A 25 -12.09 12.46 -18.18
C SER A 25 -10.85 12.66 -17.29
N LYS A 26 -10.13 13.76 -17.50
CA LYS A 26 -8.99 14.13 -16.65
C LYS A 26 -9.37 14.26 -15.17
N GLU A 27 -10.51 14.88 -14.87
CA GLU A 27 -11.00 15.07 -13.50
C GLU A 27 -11.29 13.74 -12.81
N GLU A 28 -11.93 12.81 -13.52
CA GLU A 28 -12.21 11.47 -12.98
C GLU A 28 -10.92 10.65 -12.82
N MET A 29 -9.95 10.81 -13.71
CA MET A 29 -8.61 10.25 -13.50
C MET A 29 -7.96 10.79 -12.23
N GLU A 30 -7.98 12.11 -11.99
CA GLU A 30 -7.43 12.73 -10.78
C GLU A 30 -8.12 12.23 -9.50
N ARG A 31 -9.45 12.04 -9.54
CA ARG A 31 -10.19 11.42 -8.42
C ARG A 31 -9.73 10.00 -8.13
N ARG A 32 -9.54 9.18 -9.18
CA ARG A 32 -9.03 7.80 -9.05
C ARG A 32 -7.62 7.76 -8.49
N TRP A 33 -6.76 8.72 -8.87
CA TRP A 33 -5.41 8.84 -8.33
C TRP A 33 -5.41 9.08 -6.82
N ALA A 34 -6.27 9.98 -6.33
CA ALA A 34 -6.41 10.22 -4.90
C ALA A 34 -6.87 8.97 -4.13
N GLU A 35 -7.73 8.15 -4.75
CA GLU A 35 -8.16 6.88 -4.17
C GLU A 35 -7.03 5.84 -4.10
N VAL A 36 -6.21 5.73 -5.15
CA VAL A 36 -5.02 4.87 -5.16
C VAL A 36 -4.06 5.24 -4.03
N ASP A 37 -3.78 6.53 -3.84
CA ASP A 37 -2.89 7.00 -2.77
C ASP A 37 -3.45 6.67 -1.38
N ARG A 38 -4.77 6.82 -1.19
CA ARG A 38 -5.45 6.44 0.06
C ARG A 38 -5.31 4.95 0.35
N VAL A 39 -5.50 4.09 -0.64
CA VAL A 39 -5.37 2.63 -0.49
C VAL A 39 -3.94 2.24 -0.14
N ILE A 40 -2.96 2.81 -0.84
CA ILE A 40 -1.53 2.58 -0.57
C ILE A 40 -1.18 2.96 0.88
N TRP A 41 -1.66 4.12 1.34
CA TRP A 41 -1.45 4.55 2.71
C TRP A 41 -2.02 3.55 3.72
N GLN A 42 -3.25 3.06 3.50
CA GLN A 42 -3.88 2.07 4.38
C GLN A 42 -3.10 0.75 4.43
N ILE A 43 -2.57 0.29 3.30
CA ILE A 43 -1.73 -0.92 3.25
C ILE A 43 -0.47 -0.75 4.09
N ASN A 44 0.22 0.39 3.95
CA ASN A 44 1.43 0.67 4.71
C ASN A 44 1.17 0.80 6.22
N GLN A 45 0.04 1.40 6.64
CA GLN A 45 -0.35 1.46 8.06
C GLN A 45 -0.61 0.06 8.64
N ASN A 46 -1.34 -0.77 7.89
CA ASN A 46 -1.59 -2.15 8.31
C ASN A 46 -0.30 -2.97 8.40
N HIS A 47 0.63 -2.78 7.46
CA HIS A 47 1.93 -3.43 7.52
C HIS A 47 2.73 -2.99 8.75
N ALA A 48 2.80 -1.68 9.01
CA ALA A 48 3.49 -1.14 10.19
C ALA A 48 2.91 -1.72 11.49
N ARG A 49 1.58 -1.80 11.60
CA ARG A 49 0.92 -2.42 12.75
C ARG A 49 1.31 -3.90 12.92
N ARG A 50 1.27 -4.69 11.84
CA ARG A 50 1.65 -6.10 11.88
C ARG A 50 3.11 -6.32 12.27
N MET A 51 4.01 -5.43 11.83
CA MET A 51 5.41 -5.46 12.24
C MET A 51 5.57 -5.15 13.72
N ALA A 52 4.91 -4.10 14.22
CA ALA A 52 4.94 -3.75 15.63
C ALA A 52 4.40 -4.88 16.53
N GLU A 53 3.31 -5.53 16.13
CA GLU A 53 2.75 -6.70 16.84
C GLU A 53 3.72 -7.89 16.82
N ALA A 54 4.35 -8.15 15.68
CA ALA A 54 5.35 -9.21 15.56
C ALA A 54 6.62 -8.93 16.37
N GLU A 55 7.05 -7.67 16.46
CA GLU A 55 8.19 -7.24 17.27
C GLU A 55 7.86 -7.35 18.77
N ALA A 56 6.67 -6.90 19.20
CA ALA A 56 6.21 -7.06 20.58
C ALA A 56 6.11 -8.54 20.98
N ALA A 57 5.61 -9.41 20.09
CA ALA A 57 5.55 -10.85 20.35
C ALA A 57 6.94 -11.49 20.48
N LYS A 58 7.92 -11.06 19.67
CA LYS A 58 9.30 -11.52 19.78
C LYS A 58 9.96 -11.06 21.08
N GLN A 59 9.72 -9.82 21.52
CA GLN A 59 10.25 -9.30 22.79
C GLN A 59 9.65 -10.04 23.99
N ALA A 60 8.35 -10.33 23.98
CA ALA A 60 7.69 -11.10 25.05
C ALA A 60 8.29 -12.51 25.22
N LEU A 61 8.71 -13.15 24.13
CA LEU A 61 9.37 -14.47 24.15
C LEU A 61 10.85 -14.42 24.53
N GLN A 62 11.51 -13.26 24.41
CA GLN A 62 12.94 -13.06 24.69
C GLN A 62 13.23 -12.53 26.09
N THR A 63 12.23 -12.19 26.89
CA THR A 63 12.45 -11.84 28.30
C THR A 63 12.94 -13.10 29.03
N PRO A 64 14.20 -13.17 29.47
CA PRO A 64 14.65 -14.31 30.25
C PRO A 64 13.83 -14.33 31.55
N ALA A 65 13.26 -15.49 31.86
CA ALA A 65 12.76 -15.77 33.19
C ALA A 65 13.97 -16.06 34.09
N ASP A 66 14.70 -15.01 34.49
CA ASP A 66 15.67 -15.01 35.60
C ASP A 66 16.08 -13.58 35.97
#